data_AF-N1PD96-F1
#
_entry.id   AF-N1PD96-F1
#
_cell.length_a   1.000
_cell.length_b   1.000
_cell.length_c   1.000
_cell.angle_alpha   90.00
_cell.angle_beta   90.00
_cell.angle_gamma   90.00
#
_symmetry.space_group_name_H-M   'P 1'
#
loop_
_entity.id
_entity.type
_entity.pdbx_description
1 polymer ?
#
loop_
_entity_poly.entity_id
_entity_poly.type
_entity_poly.pdbx_seq_one_letter_code
_entity_poly.pdbx_strand_id
1 'polypeptide(L)'
;MGGMHVLEFAYFGADYVRTIVAIATSAQSSAWNISWGEAQRQSIFADRKYNDGYYHLDDPPACGLGAARMSALLTYRSRDSFECRFGRRKRDRQQVHECDDLSRRRRTMISGEEQHFLAHNEGHISVRGPRPNDDPPPAPHTHPSGDAKVLEHAERRLATIYSAQSYLRYQSEKFIKRFDANCYIAITHKLDTHDVARDRASNMQAALAMIQQPALIIGIKSDGLFTYREQCELADMIPNGHLKTVHSPEGHDGFLLEHDQINLFLTEFIQRELSHIRSTQAAVQFKESRSKAYHTTGSMLSTWGMGARAKCTSK
;
A
#
# COMPACT_ATOMS: atom_id res chain seq x y z
N MET A 1 -2.55 2.98 10.30
CA MET A 1 -3.27 1.80 10.86
C MET A 1 -2.46 1.02 11.88
N GLY A 2 -1.28 0.47 11.54
CA GLY A 2 -0.48 -0.30 12.51
C GLY A 2 -0.17 0.51 13.77
N GLY A 3 0.26 1.76 13.61
CA GLY A 3 0.50 2.67 14.73
C GLY A 3 -0.73 2.97 15.60
N MET A 4 -1.93 2.99 15.01
CA MET A 4 -3.20 3.14 15.77
C MET A 4 -3.39 1.99 16.75
N HIS A 5 -3.17 0.76 16.28
CA HIS A 5 -3.23 -0.42 17.14
C HIS A 5 -2.15 -0.38 18.22
N VAL A 6 -0.93 0.04 17.88
CA VAL A 6 0.15 0.15 18.87
C VAL A 6 -0.24 1.06 20.05
N LEU A 7 -0.89 2.19 19.77
CA LEU A 7 -1.39 3.09 20.82
C LEU A 7 -2.48 2.42 21.67
N GLU A 8 -3.38 1.65 21.05
CA GLU A 8 -4.40 0.87 21.76
C GLU A 8 -3.78 -0.22 22.65
N PHE A 9 -2.74 -0.91 22.16
CA PHE A 9 -2.02 -1.92 22.96
C PHE A 9 -1.34 -1.32 24.19
N ALA A 10 -0.93 -0.06 24.16
CA ALA A 10 -0.31 0.60 25.30
C ALA A 10 -1.22 0.63 26.54
N TYR A 11 -2.54 0.64 26.36
CA TYR A 11 -3.50 0.64 27.46
C TYR A 11 -3.61 -0.70 28.21
N PHE A 12 -2.98 -1.78 27.74
CA PHE A 12 -2.84 -3.01 28.54
C PHE A 12 -1.89 -2.85 29.73
N GLY A 13 -1.20 -1.71 29.83
CA GLY A 13 -0.30 -1.38 30.94
C GLY A 13 1.15 -1.82 30.71
N ALA A 14 2.06 -1.20 31.46
CA ALA A 14 3.51 -1.39 31.32
C ALA A 14 3.98 -2.81 31.69
N ASP A 15 3.20 -3.52 32.51
CA ASP A 15 3.48 -4.90 32.90
C ASP A 15 3.31 -5.88 31.74
N TYR A 16 2.38 -5.59 30.81
CA TYR A 16 2.11 -6.42 29.63
C TYR A 16 2.86 -5.91 28.40
N VAL A 17 2.76 -4.61 28.11
CA VAL A 17 3.47 -3.96 27.00
C VAL A 17 4.60 -3.11 27.56
N ARG A 18 5.85 -3.52 27.34
CA ARG A 18 7.02 -2.84 27.92
C ARG A 18 7.38 -1.53 27.23
N THR A 19 7.33 -1.50 25.90
CA THR A 19 7.67 -0.34 25.07
C THR A 19 6.81 -0.33 23.82
N ILE A 20 6.64 0.84 23.21
CA ILE A 20 5.88 0.99 21.97
C ILE A 20 6.66 1.76 20.91
N VAL A 21 6.42 1.42 19.64
CA VAL A 21 6.89 2.21 18.49
C VAL A 21 5.73 2.53 17.57
N ALA A 22 5.36 3.81 17.48
CA ALA A 22 4.30 4.29 16.61
C ALA A 22 4.91 5.01 15.40
N ILE A 23 4.57 4.58 14.19
CA ILE A 23 5.15 5.07 12.93
C ILE A 23 4.04 5.65 12.07
N ALA A 24 4.20 6.89 11.59
CA ALA A 24 3.29 7.52 10.62
C ALA A 24 1.80 7.35 10.99
N THR A 25 1.43 7.77 12.20
CA THR A 25 0.09 7.58 12.76
C THR A 25 -0.34 8.79 13.60
N SER A 26 -1.63 8.83 13.93
CA SER A 26 -2.24 9.80 14.84
C SER A 26 -2.94 9.11 16.02
N ALA A 27 -3.28 9.90 17.04
CA ALA A 27 -4.02 9.46 18.22
C ALA A 27 -5.51 9.22 17.94
N GLN A 28 -6.07 9.89 16.95
CA GLN A 28 -7.44 9.71 16.48
C GLN A 28 -7.50 9.89 14.96
N SER A 29 -8.54 9.35 14.33
CA SER A 29 -8.80 9.63 12.92
C SER A 29 -9.25 11.07 12.73
N SER A 30 -8.53 11.81 11.89
CA SER A 30 -8.88 13.20 11.58
C SER A 30 -10.07 13.27 10.61
N ALA A 31 -10.74 14.43 10.56
CA ALA A 31 -11.77 14.67 9.55
C ALA A 31 -11.25 14.46 8.12
N TRP A 32 -9.96 14.74 7.87
CA TRP A 32 -9.30 14.49 6.60
C TRP A 32 -9.22 13.00 6.28
N ASN A 33 -8.79 12.17 7.24
CA ASN A 33 -8.72 10.72 7.05
C ASN A 33 -10.11 10.12 6.81
N ILE A 34 -11.10 10.52 7.61
CA ILE A 34 -12.48 10.06 7.50
C ILE A 34 -13.07 10.44 6.14
N SER A 35 -12.83 11.68 5.67
CA SER A 35 -13.33 12.15 4.39
C SER A 35 -12.74 11.37 3.20
N TRP A 36 -11.42 11.09 3.23
CA TRP A 36 -10.79 10.27 2.19
C TRP A 36 -11.28 8.83 2.23
N GLY A 37 -11.43 8.24 3.42
CA GLY A 37 -11.99 6.91 3.60
C GLY A 37 -13.41 6.82 3.03
N GLU A 38 -14.25 7.82 3.29
CA GLU A 38 -15.61 7.90 2.77
C GLU A 38 -15.63 8.02 1.24
N ALA A 39 -14.85 8.92 0.65
CA ALA A 39 -14.77 9.07 -0.81
C ALA A 39 -14.31 7.77 -1.50
N GLN A 40 -13.38 7.04 -0.88
CA GLN A 40 -12.92 5.74 -1.37
C GLN A 40 -14.04 4.69 -1.30
N ARG A 41 -14.81 4.61 -0.20
CA ARG A 41 -15.95 3.69 -0.09
C ARG A 41 -17.06 4.03 -1.07
N GLN A 42 -17.42 5.30 -1.22
CA GLN A 42 -18.42 5.75 -2.19
C GLN A 42 -18.05 5.37 -3.63
N SER A 43 -16.75 5.35 -3.95
CA SER A 43 -16.29 4.86 -5.26
C SER A 43 -16.64 3.38 -5.48
N ILE A 44 -16.59 2.56 -4.42
CA ILE A 44 -16.97 1.14 -4.46
C ILE A 44 -18.49 1.00 -4.56
N PHE A 45 -19.25 1.75 -3.75
CA PHE A 45 -20.71 1.70 -3.76
C PHE A 45 -21.32 2.14 -5.10
N ALA A 46 -20.66 3.07 -5.80
CA ALA A 46 -21.07 3.50 -7.14
C ALA A 46 -20.83 2.46 -8.25
N ASP A 47 -20.04 1.41 -7.98
CA ASP A 47 -19.82 0.35 -8.97
C ASP A 47 -21.07 -0.53 -9.08
N ARG A 48 -21.61 -0.64 -10.30
CA ARG A 48 -22.79 -1.48 -10.59
C ARG A 48 -22.61 -2.93 -10.15
N LYS A 49 -21.38 -3.43 -10.10
CA LYS A 49 -21.09 -4.81 -9.68
C LYS A 49 -21.11 -5.00 -8.16
N TYR A 50 -21.09 -3.93 -7.36
CA TYR A 50 -21.00 -4.03 -5.89
C TYR A 50 -22.16 -4.83 -5.28
N ASN A 51 -23.37 -4.73 -5.84
CA ASN A 51 -24.53 -5.55 -5.44
C ASN A 51 -24.75 -5.60 -3.90
N ASP A 52 -24.68 -4.45 -3.23
CA ASP A 52 -24.79 -4.33 -1.76
C ASP A 52 -23.86 -5.25 -0.97
N GLY A 53 -22.68 -5.55 -1.52
CA GLY A 53 -21.69 -6.45 -0.94
C GLY A 53 -21.90 -7.94 -1.29
N TYR A 54 -22.97 -8.29 -2.01
CA TYR A 54 -23.29 -9.64 -2.46
C TYR A 54 -22.76 -9.94 -3.88
N TYR A 55 -21.64 -9.34 -4.27
CA TYR A 55 -20.99 -9.64 -5.55
C TYR A 55 -20.33 -11.02 -5.54
N HIS A 56 -20.21 -11.65 -6.70
CA HIS A 56 -19.46 -12.90 -6.83
C HIS A 56 -17.95 -12.62 -6.73
N LEU A 57 -17.19 -13.47 -6.03
CA LEU A 57 -15.75 -13.27 -5.85
C LEU A 57 -14.97 -13.21 -7.18
N ASP A 58 -15.44 -13.94 -8.19
CA ASP A 58 -14.86 -13.93 -9.55
C ASP A 58 -15.26 -12.69 -10.38
N ASP A 59 -16.29 -11.93 -9.97
CA ASP A 59 -16.73 -10.70 -10.65
C ASP A 59 -16.87 -9.52 -9.66
N PRO A 60 -15.75 -9.09 -9.03
CA PRO A 60 -15.79 -8.03 -8.01
C PRO A 60 -16.08 -6.64 -8.63
N PRO A 61 -16.45 -5.65 -7.81
CA PRO A 61 -16.58 -4.24 -8.20
C PRO A 61 -15.21 -3.60 -8.49
N ALA A 62 -14.59 -4.06 -9.59
CA ALA A 62 -13.23 -3.73 -9.97
C ALA A 62 -13.04 -2.25 -10.34
N CYS A 63 -14.06 -1.59 -10.93
CA CYS A 63 -13.94 -0.18 -11.29
C CYS A 63 -13.94 0.68 -10.04
N GLY A 64 -14.87 0.42 -9.12
CA GLY A 64 -14.98 1.14 -7.85
C GLY A 64 -13.79 0.90 -6.92
N LEU A 65 -13.37 -0.36 -6.76
CA LEU A 65 -12.19 -0.72 -5.97
C LEU A 65 -10.90 -0.14 -6.59
N GLY A 66 -10.81 -0.13 -7.92
CA GLY A 66 -9.70 0.48 -8.64
C GLY A 66 -9.62 1.98 -8.39
N ALA A 67 -10.74 2.69 -8.50
CA ALA A 67 -10.83 4.12 -8.19
C ALA A 67 -10.46 4.42 -6.73
N ALA A 68 -10.99 3.65 -5.78
CA ALA A 68 -10.63 3.75 -4.37
C ALA A 68 -9.11 3.60 -4.16
N ARG A 69 -8.50 2.59 -4.79
CA ARG A 69 -7.05 2.36 -4.71
C ARG A 69 -6.23 3.49 -5.32
N MET A 70 -6.64 4.02 -6.48
CA MET A 70 -5.94 5.14 -7.13
C MET A 70 -5.98 6.39 -6.26
N SER A 71 -7.16 6.71 -5.70
CA SER A 71 -7.33 7.82 -4.75
C SER A 71 -6.45 7.64 -3.51
N ALA A 72 -6.46 6.46 -2.90
CA ALA A 72 -5.61 6.15 -1.76
C ALA A 72 -4.11 6.30 -2.07
N LEU A 73 -3.66 5.80 -3.23
CA LEU A 73 -2.26 5.89 -3.65
C LEU A 73 -1.79 7.35 -3.79
N LEU A 74 -2.65 8.26 -4.23
CA LEU A 74 -2.34 9.68 -4.29
C LEU A 74 -2.23 10.30 -2.90
N THR A 75 -3.05 9.87 -1.93
CA THR A 75 -2.95 10.37 -0.54
C THR A 75 -1.71 9.85 0.20
N TYR A 76 -1.15 8.71 -0.21
CA TYR A 76 0.04 8.15 0.43
C TYR A 76 1.34 8.79 -0.04
N ARG A 77 1.29 9.61 -1.11
CA ARG A 77 2.46 10.17 -1.75
C ARG A 77 2.42 11.69 -1.71
N SER A 78 3.58 12.32 -1.80
CA SER A 78 3.63 13.78 -1.92
C SER A 78 3.40 14.22 -3.37
N ARG A 79 2.88 15.44 -3.52
CA ARG A 79 2.73 16.10 -4.82
C ARG A 79 4.06 16.19 -5.56
N ASP A 80 5.12 16.59 -4.87
CA ASP A 80 6.43 16.80 -5.48
C ASP A 80 7.07 15.47 -5.93
N SER A 81 6.89 14.39 -5.16
CA SER A 81 7.33 13.05 -5.57
C SER A 81 6.64 12.62 -6.87
N PHE A 82 5.33 12.84 -7.00
CA PHE A 82 4.60 12.53 -8.23
C PHE A 82 5.03 13.41 -9.41
N GLU A 83 5.24 14.70 -9.20
CA GLU A 83 5.68 15.62 -10.25
C GLU A 83 7.07 15.25 -10.77
N CYS A 84 8.04 15.05 -9.86
CA CYS A 84 9.39 14.61 -10.22
C CYS A 84 9.38 13.25 -10.93
N ARG A 85 8.52 12.33 -10.48
CA ARG A 85 8.47 10.99 -11.04
C ARG A 85 7.80 10.94 -12.39
N PHE A 86 6.74 11.70 -12.68
CA PHE A 86 5.97 11.54 -13.91
C PHE A 86 6.01 12.76 -14.82
N GLY A 87 5.84 13.95 -14.27
CA GLY A 87 5.64 15.20 -15.02
C GLY A 87 4.59 15.04 -16.13
N ARG A 88 4.77 15.78 -17.23
CA ARG A 88 3.91 15.69 -18.42
C ARG A 88 4.32 14.58 -19.40
N ARG A 89 5.08 13.57 -18.96
CA ARG A 89 5.58 12.50 -19.84
C ARG A 89 4.43 11.66 -20.37
N LYS A 90 4.37 11.49 -21.69
CA LYS A 90 3.38 10.66 -22.39
C LYS A 90 3.82 9.19 -22.36
N ARG A 91 2.87 8.25 -22.46
CA ARG A 91 3.21 6.83 -22.61
C ARG A 91 3.95 6.60 -23.93
N ASP A 92 5.09 5.91 -23.87
CA ASP A 92 5.86 5.58 -25.06
C ASP A 92 5.14 4.48 -25.85
N ARG A 93 4.94 4.69 -27.17
CA ARG A 93 4.15 3.78 -28.01
C ARG A 93 4.79 2.38 -28.15
N GLN A 94 6.07 2.24 -27.82
CA GLN A 94 6.85 1.02 -28.03
C GLN A 94 6.82 0.04 -26.83
N GLN A 95 6.39 0.45 -25.62
CA GLN A 95 6.29 -0.42 -24.43
C GLN A 95 4.87 -1.00 -24.21
N VAL A 96 4.18 -1.39 -25.29
CA VAL A 96 2.88 -2.08 -25.19
C VAL A 96 3.13 -3.58 -25.06
N HIS A 97 3.49 -4.02 -23.86
CA HIS A 97 3.50 -5.44 -23.51
C HIS A 97 2.26 -5.82 -22.66
N GLU A 98 1.51 -6.78 -23.20
CA GLU A 98 0.71 -7.82 -22.53
C GLU A 98 -0.56 -7.49 -21.72
N CYS A 99 -1.02 -6.24 -21.63
CA CYS A 99 -2.32 -5.95 -20.97
C CYS A 99 -3.44 -5.46 -21.92
N ASP A 100 -3.15 -5.29 -23.21
CA ASP A 100 -3.99 -4.52 -24.15
C ASP A 100 -4.51 -5.36 -25.35
N ASP A 101 -4.78 -6.65 -25.16
CA ASP A 101 -5.26 -7.51 -26.26
C ASP A 101 -6.70 -7.18 -26.72
N LEU A 102 -7.52 -6.57 -25.84
CA LEU A 102 -8.91 -6.21 -26.17
C LEU A 102 -9.01 -4.97 -27.08
N SER A 103 -8.10 -4.00 -26.95
CA SER A 103 -8.07 -2.80 -27.80
C SER A 103 -7.38 -3.05 -29.15
N ARG A 104 -6.59 -4.13 -29.28
CA ARG A 104 -5.93 -4.52 -30.55
C ARG A 104 -6.86 -5.20 -31.55
N ARG A 105 -7.87 -5.96 -31.09
CA ARG A 105 -8.75 -6.74 -31.98
C ARG A 105 -9.80 -5.91 -32.75
N ARG A 106 -9.92 -4.60 -32.49
CA ARG A 106 -10.90 -3.70 -33.11
C ARG A 106 -10.31 -2.66 -34.08
N ARG A 107 -9.11 -2.92 -34.63
CA ARG A 107 -8.46 -2.00 -35.59
C ARG A 107 -8.88 -2.22 -37.04
N THR A 108 -10.16 -2.36 -37.30
CA THR A 108 -10.74 -2.30 -38.65
C THR A 108 -11.72 -1.13 -38.68
N MET A 109 -11.38 -0.10 -39.47
CA MET A 109 -12.19 1.09 -39.80
C MET A 109 -13.24 1.49 -38.74
N ILE A 110 -12.77 2.05 -37.62
CA ILE A 110 -13.62 2.61 -36.57
C ILE A 110 -14.29 3.88 -37.14
N SER A 111 -15.62 3.93 -37.15
CA SER A 111 -16.38 5.11 -37.60
C SER A 111 -16.06 6.34 -36.74
N GLY A 112 -16.31 7.55 -37.26
CA GLY A 112 -16.09 8.79 -36.49
C GLY A 112 -16.83 8.80 -35.14
N GLU A 113 -18.06 8.28 -35.11
CA GLU A 113 -18.86 8.16 -33.88
C GLU A 113 -18.24 7.19 -32.86
N GLU A 114 -17.72 6.06 -33.35
CA GLU A 114 -17.07 5.07 -32.49
C GLU A 114 -15.73 5.60 -31.93
N GLN A 115 -15.02 6.48 -32.66
CA GLN A 115 -13.85 7.20 -32.14
C GLN A 115 -14.21 8.19 -31.02
N HIS A 116 -15.29 8.96 -31.18
CA HIS A 116 -15.77 9.89 -30.14
C HIS A 116 -16.17 9.14 -28.88
N PHE A 117 -16.88 8.02 -29.04
CA PHE A 117 -17.28 7.17 -27.93
C PHE A 117 -16.08 6.60 -27.17
N LEU A 118 -15.06 6.10 -27.87
CA LEU A 118 -13.83 5.58 -27.27
C LEU A 118 -13.01 6.67 -26.57
N ALA A 119 -12.92 7.86 -27.17
CA ALA A 119 -12.22 8.99 -26.58
C ALA A 119 -12.93 9.52 -25.32
N HIS A 120 -14.27 9.55 -25.32
CA HIS A 120 -15.07 9.95 -24.16
C HIS A 120 -14.91 8.98 -22.99
N ASN A 121 -14.89 7.68 -23.27
CA ASN A 121 -14.81 6.63 -22.25
C ASN A 121 -13.38 6.14 -21.99
N GLU A 122 -12.36 6.94 -22.32
CA GLU A 122 -10.96 6.55 -22.15
C GLU A 122 -10.65 6.25 -20.67
N GLY A 123 -10.09 5.06 -20.40
CA GLY A 123 -9.78 4.61 -19.05
C GLY A 123 -10.93 3.97 -18.28
N HIS A 124 -12.14 3.92 -18.84
CA HIS A 124 -13.23 3.15 -18.26
C HIS A 124 -13.04 1.66 -18.56
N ILE A 125 -13.01 0.79 -17.53
CA ILE A 125 -12.75 -0.65 -17.70
C ILE A 125 -14.00 -1.39 -18.21
N SER A 126 -15.19 -0.85 -17.96
CA SER A 126 -16.47 -1.45 -18.36
C SER A 126 -17.15 -0.69 -19.51
N VAL A 127 -16.43 -0.42 -20.58
CA VAL A 127 -17.05 0.16 -21.79
C VAL A 127 -17.96 -0.89 -22.44
N ARG A 128 -19.26 -0.84 -22.13
CA ARG A 128 -20.27 -1.46 -23.01
C ARG A 128 -20.37 -0.59 -24.24
N GLY A 129 -20.25 -1.19 -25.43
CA GLY A 129 -20.42 -0.46 -26.70
C GLY A 129 -21.77 0.28 -26.78
N PRO A 130 -21.97 1.09 -27.83
CA PRO A 130 -23.23 1.80 -28.04
C PRO A 130 -24.43 0.84 -27.91
N ARG A 131 -25.47 1.25 -27.18
CA ARG A 131 -26.67 0.42 -26.96
C ARG A 131 -27.35 0.17 -28.31
N PRO A 132 -27.84 -1.05 -28.62
CA PRO A 132 -28.42 -1.35 -29.94
C PRO A 132 -29.76 -0.66 -30.27
N ASN A 133 -30.35 0.15 -29.38
CA ASN A 133 -31.76 0.57 -29.45
C ASN A 133 -31.99 2.09 -29.36
N ASP A 134 -31.03 2.92 -29.73
CA ASP A 134 -31.34 4.32 -30.04
C ASP A 134 -31.56 4.42 -31.55
N ASP A 135 -32.70 5.00 -31.95
CA ASP A 135 -33.09 5.21 -33.35
C ASP A 135 -31.89 5.70 -34.19
N PRO A 136 -31.77 5.26 -35.46
CA PRO A 136 -30.65 5.68 -36.30
C PRO A 136 -30.61 7.21 -36.34
N PRO A 137 -29.45 7.84 -36.11
CA PRO A 137 -29.31 9.28 -36.27
C PRO A 137 -29.75 9.66 -37.70
N PRO A 138 -30.42 10.81 -37.88
CA PRO A 138 -30.84 11.24 -39.21
C PRO A 138 -29.62 11.30 -40.13
N ALA A 139 -29.77 10.74 -41.33
CA ALA A 139 -28.68 10.51 -42.27
C ALA A 139 -27.80 11.77 -42.46
N PRO A 140 -26.47 11.65 -42.38
CA PRO A 140 -25.59 12.79 -42.58
C PRO A 140 -25.73 13.31 -44.01
N HIS A 141 -25.94 14.61 -44.15
CA HIS A 141 -25.93 15.31 -45.43
C HIS A 141 -24.60 15.04 -46.15
N THR A 142 -24.70 14.49 -47.35
CA THR A 142 -23.59 14.25 -48.28
C THR A 142 -22.85 15.56 -48.57
N HIS A 143 -21.61 15.68 -48.09
CA HIS A 143 -20.61 16.57 -48.67
C HIS A 143 -19.67 15.75 -49.56
N PRO A 144 -19.28 16.28 -50.75
CA PRO A 144 -18.57 15.51 -51.75
C PRO A 144 -17.09 15.33 -51.39
N SER A 145 -16.58 14.15 -51.79
CA SER A 145 -15.20 13.72 -52.02
C SER A 145 -14.08 14.70 -51.66
N GLY A 146 -13.24 14.32 -50.68
CA GLY A 146 -12.02 15.07 -50.35
C GLY A 146 -10.98 14.28 -49.54
N ASP A 147 -9.87 13.97 -50.23
CA ASP A 147 -8.47 13.85 -49.78
C ASP A 147 -8.02 12.83 -48.71
N ALA A 148 -6.98 12.08 -49.10
CA ALA A 148 -6.16 11.20 -48.26
C ALA A 148 -5.56 11.87 -46.99
N LYS A 149 -5.61 13.21 -46.87
CA LYS A 149 -5.22 13.97 -45.67
C LYS A 149 -6.19 13.84 -44.50
N VAL A 150 -7.45 13.44 -44.74
CA VAL A 150 -8.46 13.25 -43.69
C VAL A 150 -8.19 11.96 -42.88
N LEU A 151 -7.66 10.92 -43.53
CA LEU A 151 -7.27 9.66 -42.88
C LEU A 151 -6.10 9.86 -41.90
N GLU A 152 -5.12 10.71 -42.23
CA GLU A 152 -3.99 11.03 -41.35
C GLU A 152 -4.42 11.85 -40.10
N HIS A 153 -5.50 12.64 -40.20
CA HIS A 153 -6.08 13.35 -39.05
C HIS A 153 -6.95 12.45 -38.16
N ALA A 154 -7.54 11.39 -38.71
CA ALA A 154 -8.35 10.43 -37.96
C ALA A 154 -7.48 9.56 -37.02
N GLU A 155 -6.25 9.22 -37.40
CA GLU A 155 -5.29 8.54 -36.51
C GLU A 155 -4.84 9.41 -35.31
N ARG A 156 -5.11 10.72 -35.36
CA ARG A 156 -4.58 11.73 -34.43
C ARG A 156 -5.47 12.04 -33.22
N ARG A 157 -6.66 11.42 -33.10
CA ARG A 157 -7.67 11.81 -32.09
C ARG A 157 -7.89 10.81 -30.96
N LEU A 158 -7.03 9.81 -30.80
CA LEU A 158 -7.02 9.05 -29.54
C LEU A 158 -6.41 9.93 -28.44
N ALA A 159 -7.11 10.03 -27.31
CA ALA A 159 -6.70 10.88 -26.20
C ALA A 159 -5.25 10.56 -25.78
N THR A 160 -4.47 11.61 -25.54
CA THR A 160 -3.08 11.42 -25.08
C THR A 160 -3.09 10.85 -23.67
N ILE A 161 -2.57 9.63 -23.50
CA ILE A 161 -2.41 9.01 -22.19
C ILE A 161 -1.05 9.39 -21.58
N TYR A 162 -1.09 9.96 -20.38
CA TYR A 162 0.09 10.30 -19.60
C TYR A 162 0.62 9.10 -18.81
N SER A 163 1.93 9.09 -18.57
CA SER A 163 2.60 8.06 -17.78
C SER A 163 2.02 7.93 -16.37
N ALA A 164 1.62 9.04 -15.74
CA ALA A 164 0.92 9.05 -14.46
C ALA A 164 -0.41 8.28 -14.50
N GLN A 165 -1.24 8.49 -15.53
CA GLN A 165 -2.51 7.76 -15.69
C GLN A 165 -2.28 6.26 -15.84
N SER A 166 -1.30 5.89 -16.67
CA SER A 166 -0.94 4.47 -16.89
C SER A 166 -0.43 3.81 -15.60
N TYR A 167 0.36 4.54 -14.80
CA TYR A 167 0.86 4.07 -13.52
C TYR A 167 -0.28 3.82 -12.51
N LEU A 168 -1.21 4.78 -12.37
CA LEU A 168 -2.35 4.64 -11.48
C LEU A 168 -3.22 3.43 -11.86
N ARG A 169 -3.51 3.25 -13.15
CA ARG A 169 -4.25 2.09 -13.67
C ARG A 169 -3.54 0.77 -13.34
N TYR A 170 -2.25 0.67 -13.67
CA TYR A 170 -1.46 -0.53 -13.38
C TYR A 170 -1.44 -0.87 -11.88
N GLN A 171 -1.25 0.12 -11.01
CA GLN A 171 -1.27 -0.10 -9.55
C GLN A 171 -2.65 -0.54 -9.05
N SER A 172 -3.72 -0.02 -9.65
CA SER A 172 -5.10 -0.41 -9.33
C SER A 172 -5.38 -1.87 -9.71
N GLU A 173 -5.02 -2.29 -10.91
CA GLU A 173 -5.20 -3.67 -11.39
C GLU A 173 -4.42 -4.68 -10.53
N LYS A 174 -3.19 -4.33 -10.16
CA LYS A 174 -2.36 -5.15 -9.28
C LYS A 174 -2.96 -5.30 -7.87
N PHE A 175 -3.72 -4.31 -7.42
CA PHE A 175 -4.38 -4.33 -6.11
C PHE A 175 -5.66 -5.15 -6.13
N ILE A 176 -6.53 -4.94 -7.13
CA ILE A 176 -7.82 -5.63 -7.28
C ILE A 176 -7.63 -7.16 -7.28
N LYS A 177 -6.56 -7.66 -7.93
CA LYS A 177 -6.25 -9.10 -7.96
C LYS A 177 -5.95 -9.74 -6.61
N ARG A 178 -5.71 -8.94 -5.56
CA ARG A 178 -5.19 -9.40 -4.26
C ARG A 178 -5.97 -8.83 -3.07
N PHE A 179 -7.07 -8.12 -3.32
CA PHE A 179 -7.83 -7.48 -2.26
C PHE A 179 -9.32 -7.50 -2.55
N ASP A 180 -10.09 -7.73 -1.51
CA ASP A 180 -11.55 -7.83 -1.56
C ASP A 180 -12.21 -6.49 -1.19
N ALA A 181 -13.30 -6.14 -1.88
CA ALA A 181 -13.96 -4.85 -1.71
C ALA A 181 -14.69 -4.72 -0.35
N ASN A 182 -15.36 -5.78 0.11
CA ASN A 182 -16.00 -5.82 1.43
C ASN A 182 -14.96 -5.71 2.55
N CYS A 183 -13.82 -6.39 2.42
CA CYS A 183 -12.69 -6.24 3.33
C CYS A 183 -12.19 -4.79 3.37
N TYR A 184 -12.09 -4.15 2.21
CA TYR A 184 -11.67 -2.74 2.10
C TYR A 184 -12.63 -1.80 2.83
N ILE A 185 -13.93 -1.96 2.60
CA ILE A 185 -14.98 -1.20 3.28
C ILE A 185 -14.91 -1.42 4.80
N ALA A 186 -14.83 -2.67 5.24
CA ALA A 186 -14.80 -3.01 6.67
C ALA A 186 -13.56 -2.42 7.37
N ILE A 187 -12.39 -2.50 6.74
CA ILE A 187 -11.14 -1.96 7.27
C ILE A 187 -11.18 -0.44 7.34
N THR A 188 -11.66 0.24 6.29
CA THR A 188 -11.73 1.71 6.29
C THR A 188 -12.76 2.24 7.30
N HIS A 189 -13.88 1.54 7.52
CA HIS A 189 -14.78 1.86 8.63
C HIS A 189 -14.11 1.71 9.99
N LYS A 190 -13.29 0.67 10.20
CA LYS A 190 -12.54 0.53 11.46
C LYS A 190 -11.58 1.69 11.69
N LEU A 191 -10.92 2.17 10.63
CA LEU A 191 -10.07 3.36 10.74
C LEU A 191 -10.85 4.57 11.23
N ASP A 192 -12.07 4.81 10.74
CA ASP A 192 -12.90 5.95 11.16
C ASP A 192 -13.22 5.94 12.67
N THR A 193 -13.28 4.76 13.28
CA THR A 193 -13.57 4.62 14.72
C THR A 193 -12.38 4.83 15.65
N HIS A 194 -11.19 5.05 15.10
CA HIS A 194 -9.97 5.21 15.88
C HIS A 194 -9.98 6.53 16.67
N ASP A 195 -9.99 6.40 18.00
CA ASP A 195 -9.86 7.49 18.95
C ASP A 195 -9.39 6.90 20.28
N VAL A 196 -8.14 7.20 20.67
CA VAL A 196 -7.57 6.67 21.91
C VAL A 196 -8.16 7.31 23.16
N ALA A 197 -8.79 8.48 23.07
CA ALA A 197 -9.37 9.20 24.20
C ALA A 197 -10.80 8.75 24.52
N ARG A 198 -11.52 8.26 23.50
CA ARG A 198 -12.92 7.79 23.63
C ARG A 198 -13.07 6.81 24.80
N ASP A 199 -14.04 7.10 25.66
CA ASP A 199 -14.39 6.32 26.85
C ASP A 199 -13.25 6.10 27.86
N ARG A 200 -12.14 6.85 27.75
CA ARG A 200 -10.96 6.73 28.63
C ARG A 200 -10.58 8.02 29.32
N ALA A 201 -10.66 9.15 28.64
CA ALA A 201 -10.24 10.44 29.18
C ALA A 201 -11.10 11.60 28.68
N SER A 202 -11.05 12.74 29.38
CA SER A 202 -11.80 13.94 29.03
C SER A 202 -11.28 14.66 27.78
N ASN A 203 -10.01 14.45 27.43
CA ASN A 203 -9.36 15.05 26.27
C ASN A 203 -8.15 14.20 25.84
N MET A 204 -7.61 14.50 24.66
CA MET A 204 -6.52 13.74 24.06
C MET A 204 -5.23 13.76 24.89
N GLN A 205 -4.89 14.90 25.48
CA GLN A 205 -3.70 15.03 26.32
C GLN A 205 -3.78 14.11 27.55
N ALA A 206 -4.93 14.08 28.22
CA ALA A 206 -5.15 13.20 29.36
C ALA A 206 -5.09 11.72 28.97
N ALA A 207 -5.61 11.35 27.79
CA ALA A 207 -5.53 9.98 27.27
C ALA A 207 -4.08 9.55 27.03
N LEU A 208 -3.31 10.36 26.28
CA LEU A 208 -1.91 10.07 25.97
C LEU A 208 -1.01 10.10 27.21
N ALA A 209 -1.34 10.92 28.20
CA ALA A 209 -0.65 10.92 29.50
C ALA A 209 -0.80 9.61 30.28
N MET A 210 -1.81 8.77 29.97
CA MET A 210 -1.95 7.44 30.59
C MET A 210 -0.96 6.41 30.03
N ILE A 211 -0.35 6.68 28.87
CA ILE A 211 0.65 5.80 28.25
C ILE A 211 1.99 6.00 28.97
N GLN A 212 2.32 5.09 29.88
CA GLN A 212 3.52 5.18 30.73
C GLN A 212 4.76 4.50 30.12
N GLN A 213 4.56 3.67 29.10
CA GLN A 213 5.66 2.98 28.41
C GLN A 213 6.63 3.96 27.76
N PRO A 214 7.94 3.64 27.69
CA PRO A 214 8.83 4.28 26.72
C PRO A 214 8.25 4.15 25.32
N ALA A 215 8.10 5.28 24.64
CA ALA A 215 7.44 5.36 23.33
C ALA A 215 8.36 6.04 22.32
N LEU A 216 8.65 5.33 21.23
CA LEU A 216 9.28 5.93 20.05
C LEU A 216 8.21 6.29 19.03
N ILE A 217 8.14 7.58 18.67
CA ILE A 217 7.30 8.08 17.60
C ILE A 217 8.18 8.36 16.39
N ILE A 218 7.89 7.73 15.26
CA ILE A 218 8.63 7.93 14.01
C ILE A 218 7.77 8.78 13.06
N GLY A 219 8.22 10.02 12.92
CA GLY A 219 7.59 11.12 12.17
C GLY A 219 8.06 11.23 10.72
N ILE A 220 7.17 11.42 9.74
CA ILE A 220 7.57 11.78 8.35
C ILE A 220 7.13 13.21 8.02
N LYS A 221 8.08 14.09 7.67
CA LYS A 221 7.79 15.51 7.41
C LYS A 221 6.88 15.78 6.22
N SER A 222 6.95 14.95 5.19
CA SER A 222 6.18 15.09 3.95
C SER A 222 4.82 14.37 3.98
N ASP A 223 4.47 13.71 5.09
CA ASP A 223 3.22 12.96 5.20
C ASP A 223 2.01 13.91 5.18
N GLY A 224 1.13 13.70 4.21
CA GLY A 224 -0.10 14.45 4.01
C GLY A 224 -1.36 13.74 4.51
N LEU A 225 -1.23 12.51 5.03
CA LEU A 225 -2.33 11.72 5.57
C LEU A 225 -2.33 11.74 7.09
N PHE A 226 -1.19 11.41 7.71
CA PHE A 226 -0.95 11.59 9.14
C PHE A 226 0.11 12.67 9.28
N THR A 227 -0.32 13.87 9.61
CA THR A 227 0.57 15.03 9.49
C THR A 227 1.72 14.94 10.47
N TYR A 228 2.86 15.56 10.11
CA TYR A 228 4.01 15.61 11.00
C TYR A 228 3.70 16.28 12.35
N ARG A 229 2.77 17.24 12.36
CA ARG A 229 2.33 17.91 13.59
C ARG A 229 1.65 16.94 14.56
N GLU A 230 0.72 16.11 14.09
CA GLU A 230 0.04 15.11 14.92
C GLU A 230 1.04 14.11 15.52
N GLN A 231 2.12 13.81 14.80
CA GLN A 231 3.19 12.94 15.28
C GLN A 231 4.07 13.63 16.33
N CYS A 232 4.31 14.94 16.22
CA CYS A 232 4.92 15.72 17.30
C CYS A 232 4.03 15.73 18.55
N GLU A 233 2.74 15.99 18.39
CA GLU A 233 1.78 16.00 19.50
C GLU A 233 1.75 14.67 20.24
N LEU A 234 1.82 13.53 19.54
CA LEU A 234 1.99 12.22 20.17
C LEU A 234 3.24 12.15 21.05
N ALA A 235 4.38 12.59 20.53
CA ALA A 235 5.64 12.54 21.28
C ALA A 235 5.65 13.49 22.48
N ASP A 236 5.02 14.66 22.35
CA ASP A 236 4.97 15.68 23.40
C ASP A 236 3.97 15.33 24.52
N MET A 237 2.85 14.69 24.18
CA MET A 237 1.79 14.35 25.14
C MET A 237 2.01 13.01 25.85
N ILE A 238 2.81 12.11 25.27
CA ILE A 238 3.22 10.86 25.94
C ILE A 238 4.41 11.17 26.87
N PRO A 239 4.33 10.91 28.20
CA PRO A 239 5.36 11.31 29.16
C PRO A 239 6.77 10.82 28.85
N ASN A 240 6.88 9.59 28.34
CA ASN A 240 8.13 8.95 27.94
C ASN A 240 8.25 8.84 26.40
N GLY A 241 7.65 9.81 25.69
CA GLY A 241 7.63 9.90 24.23
C GLY A 241 8.90 10.51 23.66
N HIS A 242 9.40 9.94 22.56
CA HIS A 242 10.51 10.49 21.79
C HIS A 242 10.20 10.51 20.31
N LEU A 243 10.38 11.66 19.67
CA LEU A 243 10.23 11.80 18.23
C LEU A 243 11.55 11.52 17.50
N LYS A 244 11.51 10.69 16.46
CA LYS A 244 12.55 10.59 15.43
C LYS A 244 11.94 10.95 14.09
N THR A 245 12.62 11.80 13.33
CA THR A 245 12.14 12.26 12.03
C THR A 245 12.79 11.46 10.91
N VAL A 246 11.97 10.88 10.04
CA VAL A 246 12.37 10.33 8.75
C VAL A 246 12.29 11.44 7.72
N HIS A 247 13.40 11.65 7.01
CA HIS A 247 13.46 12.57 5.89
C HIS A 247 13.18 11.80 4.60
N SER A 248 12.00 12.00 4.03
CA SER A 248 11.61 11.42 2.74
C SER A 248 10.77 12.42 1.96
N PRO A 249 10.96 12.55 0.63
CA PRO A 249 10.03 13.29 -0.22
C PRO A 249 8.78 12.47 -0.54
N GLU A 250 8.69 11.21 -0.14
CA GLU A 250 7.70 10.26 -0.66
C GLU A 250 6.33 10.32 0.02
N GLY A 251 6.10 11.21 0.98
CA GLY A 251 4.85 11.29 1.73
C GLY A 251 4.70 10.16 2.76
N HIS A 252 3.47 9.72 3.01
CA HIS A 252 3.17 8.62 3.93
C HIS A 252 3.97 7.36 3.61
N ASP A 253 4.09 7.00 2.32
CA ASP A 253 4.86 5.82 1.88
C ASP A 253 6.36 5.87 2.26
N GLY A 254 6.87 7.00 2.77
CA GLY A 254 8.22 7.12 3.30
C GLY A 254 8.56 6.04 4.35
N PHE A 255 7.59 5.56 5.14
CA PHE A 255 7.88 4.50 6.12
C PHE A 255 8.19 3.13 5.48
N LEU A 256 7.75 2.90 4.24
CA LEU A 256 8.04 1.67 3.49
C LEU A 256 9.34 1.76 2.70
N LEU A 257 9.81 2.98 2.42
CA LEU A 257 10.91 3.23 1.50
C LEU A 257 12.21 3.57 2.25
N GLU A 258 12.13 4.31 3.35
CA GLU A 258 13.30 4.74 4.14
C GLU A 258 13.71 3.70 5.19
N HIS A 259 13.86 2.44 4.78
CA HIS A 259 14.11 1.33 5.69
C HIS A 259 15.38 1.50 6.54
N ASP A 260 16.43 2.13 5.99
CA ASP A 260 17.69 2.31 6.71
C ASP A 260 17.56 3.30 7.88
N GLN A 261 16.90 4.44 7.67
CA GLN A 261 16.62 5.41 8.73
C GLN A 261 15.77 4.78 9.83
N ILE A 262 14.72 4.05 9.45
CA ILE A 262 13.78 3.42 10.38
C ILE A 262 14.48 2.30 11.16
N ASN A 263 15.23 1.43 10.49
CA ASN A 263 15.96 0.35 11.14
C ASN A 263 17.00 0.88 12.14
N LEU A 264 17.68 1.98 11.81
CA LEU A 264 18.60 2.64 12.73
C LEU A 264 17.86 3.10 13.99
N PHE A 265 16.77 3.85 13.84
CA PHE A 265 15.99 4.36 14.98
C PHE A 265 15.41 3.24 15.85
N LEU A 266 14.88 2.18 15.21
CA LEU A 266 14.37 1.00 15.91
C LEU A 266 15.48 0.30 16.69
N THR A 267 16.65 0.09 16.08
CA THR A 267 17.77 -0.60 16.73
C THR A 267 18.30 0.19 17.91
N GLU A 268 18.47 1.50 17.77
CA GLU A 268 18.85 2.40 18.87
C GLU A 268 17.86 2.31 20.03
N PHE A 269 16.57 2.39 19.74
CA PHE A 269 15.53 2.38 20.76
C PHE A 269 15.43 1.03 21.49
N ILE A 270 15.43 -0.07 20.73
CA ILE A 270 15.44 -1.43 21.32
C ILE A 270 16.69 -1.64 22.16
N GLN A 271 17.86 -1.17 21.69
CA GLN A 271 19.10 -1.29 22.45
C GLN A 271 19.07 -0.50 23.75
N ARG A 272 18.46 0.69 23.75
CA ARG A 272 18.34 1.55 24.93
C ARG A 272 17.37 0.97 25.96
N GLU A 273 16.16 0.63 25.55
CA GLU A 273 15.06 0.25 26.46
C GLU A 273 15.03 -1.23 26.83
N LEU A 274 15.53 -2.11 25.96
CA LEU A 274 15.39 -3.57 26.08
C LEU A 274 16.74 -4.31 26.11
N SER A 275 17.82 -3.62 26.52
CA SER A 275 19.17 -4.18 26.60
C SER A 275 19.26 -5.46 27.43
N HIS A 276 18.55 -5.53 28.56
CA HIS A 276 18.49 -6.70 29.45
C HIS A 276 17.81 -7.91 28.81
N ILE A 277 16.83 -7.70 27.93
CA ILE A 277 16.16 -8.80 27.22
C ILE A 277 17.08 -9.36 26.14
N ARG A 278 17.74 -8.48 25.37
CA ARG A 278 18.70 -8.89 24.33
C ARG A 278 19.90 -9.64 24.93
N SER A 279 20.45 -9.18 26.04
CA SER A 279 21.55 -9.87 26.71
C SER A 279 21.14 -11.26 27.21
N THR A 280 19.90 -11.41 27.69
CA THR A 280 19.35 -12.69 28.13
C THR A 280 19.10 -13.64 26.95
N GLN A 281 18.57 -13.16 25.81
CA GLN A 281 18.41 -13.99 24.60
C GLN A 281 19.75 -14.39 23.97
N ALA A 282 20.74 -13.48 23.94
CA ALA A 282 22.10 -13.82 23.52
C ALA A 282 22.72 -14.87 24.46
N ALA A 283 22.49 -14.77 25.76
CA ALA A 283 22.95 -15.76 26.75
C ALA A 283 22.23 -17.12 26.62
N VAL A 284 20.93 -17.13 26.26
CA VAL A 284 20.16 -18.36 26.00
C VAL A 284 20.60 -19.02 24.69
N GLN A 285 20.78 -18.26 23.60
CA GLN A 285 21.34 -18.76 22.33
C GLN A 285 22.78 -19.25 22.50
N PHE A 286 23.59 -18.59 23.35
CA PHE A 286 24.94 -19.04 23.69
C PHE A 286 24.93 -20.33 24.52
N LYS A 287 23.98 -20.49 25.46
CA LYS A 287 23.82 -21.75 26.22
C LYS A 287 23.32 -22.91 25.35
N GLU A 288 22.39 -22.67 24.43
CA GLU A 288 21.88 -23.70 23.50
C GLU A 288 22.94 -24.15 22.49
N SER A 289 23.73 -23.22 21.94
CA SER A 289 24.84 -23.55 21.04
C SER A 289 25.95 -24.34 21.76
N ARG A 290 26.23 -24.03 23.03
CA ARG A 290 27.15 -24.79 23.87
C ARG A 290 26.61 -26.19 24.21
N SER A 291 25.32 -26.31 24.53
CA SER A 291 24.67 -27.60 24.80
C SER A 291 24.63 -28.51 23.56
N LYS A 292 24.40 -27.95 22.37
CA LYS A 292 24.56 -28.69 21.10
C LYS A 292 26.01 -29.15 20.86
N ALA A 293 27.00 -28.31 21.18
CA ALA A 293 28.42 -28.69 21.06
C ALA A 293 28.84 -29.82 22.02
N TYR A 294 28.26 -29.90 23.23
CA TYR A 294 28.50 -31.01 24.15
C TYR A 294 27.78 -32.32 23.74
N HIS A 295 26.62 -32.25 23.07
CA HIS A 295 25.96 -33.44 22.54
C HIS A 295 26.63 -34.02 21.28
N THR A 296 27.25 -33.18 20.43
CA THR A 296 27.96 -33.68 19.23
C THR A 296 29.34 -34.28 19.57
N THR A 297 29.97 -33.87 20.68
CA THR A 297 31.27 -34.40 21.11
C THR A 297 31.17 -35.65 21.99
N GLY A 298 30.01 -35.90 22.61
CA GLY A 298 29.74 -37.12 23.41
C GLY A 298 29.38 -38.37 22.61
N SER A 299 29.07 -38.24 21.31
CA SER A 299 28.64 -39.37 20.45
C SER A 299 29.75 -39.94 19.55
N MET A 300 30.97 -39.39 19.59
CA MET A 300 32.05 -39.75 18.66
C MET A 300 33.18 -40.60 19.27
N LEU A 301 33.02 -41.08 20.50
CA LEU A 301 34.05 -41.83 21.24
C LEU A 301 33.69 -43.30 21.55
N SER A 302 32.65 -43.87 20.91
CA SER A 302 32.24 -45.27 21.14
C SER A 302 32.32 -46.20 19.92
N THR A 303 33.02 -45.82 18.83
CA THR A 303 33.01 -46.63 17.60
C THR A 303 34.38 -46.84 16.95
N TRP A 304 35.43 -47.07 17.75
CA TRP A 304 36.69 -47.64 17.24
C TRP A 304 37.14 -48.80 18.13
N GLY A 305 36.69 -50.00 17.77
CA GLY A 305 37.10 -51.25 18.38
C GLY A 305 36.82 -52.42 17.45
N MET A 306 37.90 -53.05 16.99
CA MET A 306 38.02 -54.39 16.39
C MET A 306 37.77 -54.59 14.88
N GLY A 307 38.87 -54.89 14.17
CA GLY A 307 38.97 -56.12 13.36
C GLY A 307 39.21 -55.97 11.85
N ALA A 308 40.45 -56.14 11.38
CA ALA A 308 40.86 -57.27 10.53
C ALA A 308 42.22 -57.06 9.82
N ARG A 309 42.92 -58.17 9.64
CA ARG A 309 44.32 -58.36 9.24
C ARG A 309 44.61 -58.14 7.75
N ALA A 310 45.81 -57.60 7.51
CA ALA A 310 46.85 -57.97 6.55
C ALA A 310 46.51 -58.83 5.31
N LYS A 311 46.96 -58.36 4.14
CA LYS A 311 47.77 -59.17 3.20
C LYS A 311 48.73 -58.30 2.38
N CYS A 312 49.96 -58.75 2.39
CA CYS A 312 51.14 -58.26 1.67
C CYS A 312 51.17 -58.86 0.26
N THR A 313 51.53 -58.10 -0.77
CA THR A 313 52.31 -58.60 -1.93
C THR A 313 52.98 -57.46 -2.67
N SER A 314 54.28 -57.63 -2.89
CA SER A 314 55.20 -56.88 -3.74
C SER A 314 54.90 -57.02 -5.24
N LYS A 315 55.04 -55.94 -6.00
CA LYS A 315 56.02 -55.75 -7.09
C LYS A 315 55.89 -54.34 -7.65
#